data_AF-A0A6A0QXC7-F1
#
_entry.id   AF-A0A6A0QXC7-F1
#
_cell.length_a   1.000
_cell.length_b   1.000
_cell.length_c   1.000
_cell.angle_alpha   90.00
_cell.angle_beta   90.00
_cell.angle_gamma   90.00
#
_symmetry.space_group_name_H-M   'P 1'
#
loop_
_entity.id
_entity.type
_entity.pdbx_description
1 polymer ?
#
loop_
_entity_poly.entity_id
_entity_poly.type
_entity_poly.pdbx_seq_one_letter_code
_entity_poly.pdbx_strand_id
1 'polypeptide(L)'
;TGVTGYRGSYLTAHNNGDYGIYGFDSFDGQFDHVFASGNRDSCIYIGQCYPCNAVVTDSISVENGLAFSGTNAGGDLYLINSVWEDNMGGLAPNSLDSELYPPHREVYIGGNLVINNNNADAPTKGFARLAWGEGIVLAGGEGDVVEKNLVVNHDRIGIVTNVLPDKNIWWASDNTVRDNTIAGTGIADLGLVGPLSKGNCFEGNLMAGWTVPPFVSLYHTCGGINMPFQFDLGTLFFLMGAQADANAHVPPGSDYRTWPPPGDQINMPDAQTATAMPAYQVFEKPNLDEIKTPELPAGIEIRSKELVVSGVPVTEPTVWTFVLTLWGYFLPLALVGAWIGLAIWDMVRREDEMSKGAVIGWFAAILLIPILGVILYYIFGKSTIPAWLRGLVVGGGAAAYLIVLVAMLLVSGAV
;
A
#
# COMPACT_ATOMS: atom_id res chain seq x y z
N THR A 1 -6.53 -25.25 -11.47
CA THR A 1 -5.60 -25.27 -10.31
C THR A 1 -4.67 -26.44 -10.45
N GLY A 2 -3.45 -26.37 -9.94
CA GLY A 2 -2.50 -27.49 -9.96
C GLY A 2 -2.02 -27.91 -11.35
N VAL A 3 -2.01 -27.00 -12.33
CA VAL A 3 -1.70 -27.31 -13.74
C VAL A 3 -0.50 -26.52 -14.25
N THR A 4 0.18 -27.09 -15.24
CA THR A 4 1.17 -26.39 -16.07
C THR A 4 0.56 -26.17 -17.43
N GLY A 5 0.49 -24.91 -17.86
CA GLY A 5 -0.19 -24.50 -19.07
C GLY A 5 -1.66 -24.18 -18.80
N TYR A 6 -2.02 -22.90 -18.85
CA TYR A 6 -3.43 -22.47 -18.85
C TYR A 6 -3.62 -21.21 -19.68
N ARG A 7 -4.74 -21.13 -20.40
CA ARG A 7 -5.12 -19.94 -21.17
C ARG A 7 -6.60 -19.64 -21.00
N GLY A 8 -6.94 -18.38 -20.80
CA GLY A 8 -8.30 -17.86 -20.89
C GLY A 8 -8.32 -16.60 -21.73
N SER A 9 -9.06 -16.63 -22.84
CA SER A 9 -9.18 -15.49 -23.77
C SER A 9 -10.66 -15.19 -24.03
N TYR A 10 -11.04 -13.91 -24.06
CA TYR A 10 -12.43 -13.47 -24.33
C TYR A 10 -13.47 -14.07 -23.35
N LEU A 11 -13.06 -14.23 -22.09
CA LEU A 11 -13.94 -14.76 -21.04
C LEU A 11 -14.68 -13.62 -20.36
N THR A 12 -15.98 -13.81 -20.11
CA THR A 12 -16.78 -12.93 -19.26
C THR A 12 -17.10 -13.65 -17.95
N ALA A 13 -16.68 -13.09 -16.82
CA ALA A 13 -16.99 -13.61 -15.49
C ALA A 13 -17.68 -12.55 -14.65
N HIS A 14 -18.91 -12.79 -14.22
CA HIS A 14 -19.63 -11.80 -13.44
C HIS A 14 -20.42 -12.41 -12.29
N ASN A 15 -20.64 -11.59 -11.25
CA ASN A 15 -21.47 -11.96 -10.10
C ASN A 15 -21.00 -13.26 -9.43
N ASN A 16 -19.70 -13.48 -9.32
CA ASN A 16 -19.18 -14.63 -8.59
C ASN A 16 -19.03 -14.31 -7.10
N GLY A 17 -19.30 -15.30 -6.26
CA GLY A 17 -19.17 -15.17 -4.81
C GLY A 17 -17.73 -15.14 -4.28
N ASP A 18 -16.76 -15.20 -5.18
CA ASP A 18 -15.33 -15.29 -4.92
C ASP A 18 -14.56 -14.56 -6.04
N TYR A 19 -13.48 -15.14 -6.58
CA TYR A 19 -12.79 -14.69 -7.78
C TYR A 19 -13.66 -14.81 -9.05
N GLY A 20 -13.46 -13.90 -10.00
CA GLY A 20 -14.03 -14.00 -11.35
C GLY A 20 -13.33 -15.09 -12.17
N ILE A 21 -12.05 -14.90 -12.46
CA ILE A 21 -11.17 -15.87 -13.14
C ILE A 21 -9.89 -16.03 -12.34
N TYR A 22 -9.43 -17.26 -12.18
CA TYR A 22 -8.28 -17.51 -11.31
C TYR A 22 -7.32 -18.59 -11.80
N GLY A 23 -6.03 -18.32 -11.61
CA GLY A 23 -4.93 -19.28 -11.70
C GLY A 23 -4.34 -19.50 -10.30
N PHE A 24 -4.67 -20.62 -9.67
CA PHE A 24 -4.18 -20.98 -8.33
C PHE A 24 -3.27 -22.21 -8.41
N ASP A 25 -2.09 -22.14 -7.79
CA ASP A 25 -1.11 -23.24 -7.82
C ASP A 25 -0.87 -23.72 -9.26
N SER A 26 -0.73 -22.77 -10.18
CA SER A 26 -0.67 -23.03 -11.62
C SER A 26 0.40 -22.17 -12.28
N PHE A 27 1.00 -22.68 -13.35
CA PHE A 27 2.16 -22.11 -13.99
C PHE A 27 1.97 -22.03 -15.50
N ASP A 28 2.76 -21.22 -16.19
CA ASP A 28 2.76 -21.11 -17.66
C ASP A 28 1.37 -20.66 -18.16
N GLY A 29 1.03 -19.41 -17.84
CA GLY A 29 -0.33 -18.89 -17.84
C GLY A 29 -0.58 -17.68 -18.73
N GLN A 30 -1.80 -17.56 -19.25
CA GLN A 30 -2.25 -16.35 -19.92
C GLN A 30 -3.74 -16.09 -19.65
N PHE A 31 -4.06 -14.85 -19.27
CA PHE A 31 -5.39 -14.28 -19.36
C PHE A 31 -5.36 -13.05 -20.26
N ASP A 32 -6.18 -13.04 -21.32
CA ASP A 32 -6.25 -11.92 -22.25
C ASP A 32 -7.68 -11.61 -22.70
N HIS A 33 -8.01 -10.34 -22.97
CA HIS A 33 -9.36 -9.96 -23.38
C HIS A 33 -10.44 -10.43 -22.39
N VAL A 34 -10.10 -10.55 -21.11
CA VAL A 34 -11.04 -10.94 -20.07
C VAL A 34 -11.86 -9.74 -19.65
N PHE A 35 -13.16 -9.94 -19.48
CA PHE A 35 -14.03 -9.00 -18.79
C PHE A 35 -14.52 -9.62 -17.49
N ALA A 36 -14.40 -8.92 -16.37
CA ALA A 36 -15.05 -9.36 -15.13
C ALA A 36 -15.63 -8.25 -14.27
N SER A 37 -16.83 -8.51 -13.72
CA SER A 37 -17.52 -7.55 -12.85
C SER A 37 -18.34 -8.16 -11.71
N GLY A 38 -18.54 -7.39 -10.64
CA GLY A 38 -19.39 -7.82 -9.52
C GLY A 38 -18.87 -9.06 -8.77
N ASN A 39 -17.58 -9.36 -8.87
CA ASN A 39 -16.98 -10.49 -8.17
C ASN A 39 -16.58 -10.08 -6.75
N ARG A 40 -16.90 -10.95 -5.78
CA ARG A 40 -16.78 -10.62 -4.35
C ARG A 40 -15.35 -10.51 -3.85
N ASP A 41 -14.42 -11.27 -4.41
CA ASP A 41 -13.01 -11.22 -3.99
C ASP A 41 -12.20 -10.37 -4.96
N SER A 42 -11.89 -10.89 -6.14
CA SER A 42 -11.26 -10.12 -7.22
C SER A 42 -11.80 -10.49 -8.60
N CYS A 43 -11.60 -9.62 -9.58
CA CYS A 43 -11.87 -9.94 -10.99
C CYS A 43 -10.95 -11.05 -11.49
N ILE A 44 -9.64 -10.80 -11.43
CA ILE A 44 -8.61 -11.77 -11.77
C ILE A 44 -7.78 -12.08 -10.53
N TYR A 45 -7.49 -13.35 -10.34
CA TYR A 45 -6.60 -13.83 -9.29
C TYR A 45 -5.51 -14.71 -9.90
N ILE A 46 -4.25 -14.43 -9.55
CA ILE A 46 -3.14 -15.35 -9.79
C ILE A 46 -2.39 -15.50 -8.48
N GLY A 47 -2.33 -16.70 -7.92
CA GLY A 47 -1.83 -16.90 -6.57
C GLY A 47 -1.24 -18.26 -6.31
N GLN A 48 -0.49 -18.34 -5.21
CA GLN A 48 0.23 -19.53 -4.79
C GLN A 48 1.13 -20.10 -5.90
N CYS A 49 1.93 -19.26 -6.56
CA CYS A 49 2.85 -19.70 -7.61
C CYS A 49 4.17 -18.93 -7.57
N TYR A 50 5.29 -19.65 -7.72
CA TYR A 50 6.59 -19.04 -7.95
C TYR A 50 7.57 -20.05 -8.59
N PRO A 51 8.14 -19.76 -9.78
CA PRO A 51 7.75 -18.68 -10.68
C PRO A 51 6.38 -18.98 -11.30
N CYS A 52 5.49 -17.99 -11.40
CA CYS A 52 4.18 -18.13 -12.03
C CYS A 52 4.31 -18.26 -13.55
N ASN A 53 5.22 -17.49 -14.17
CA ASN A 53 5.32 -17.35 -15.62
C ASN A 53 3.94 -17.10 -16.23
N ALA A 54 3.37 -15.93 -15.97
CA ALA A 54 2.00 -15.63 -16.37
C ALA A 54 1.83 -14.18 -16.83
N VAL A 55 0.91 -13.98 -17.77
CA VAL A 55 0.55 -12.65 -18.26
C VAL A 55 -0.96 -12.44 -18.17
N VAL A 56 -1.34 -11.26 -17.68
CA VAL A 56 -2.68 -10.69 -17.77
C VAL A 56 -2.59 -9.45 -18.65
N THR A 57 -3.27 -9.46 -19.79
CA THR A 57 -3.22 -8.35 -20.76
C THR A 57 -4.59 -8.04 -21.36
N ASP A 58 -4.76 -6.83 -21.89
CA ASP A 58 -5.93 -6.42 -22.67
C ASP A 58 -7.27 -6.74 -21.98
N SER A 59 -7.30 -6.71 -20.65
CA SER A 59 -8.43 -7.15 -19.83
C SER A 59 -9.10 -5.96 -19.15
N ILE A 60 -10.38 -6.14 -18.80
CA ILE A 60 -11.21 -5.11 -18.19
C ILE A 60 -11.80 -5.66 -16.88
N SER A 61 -11.56 -4.92 -15.80
CA SER A 61 -12.00 -5.24 -14.45
C SER A 61 -12.81 -4.09 -13.88
N VAL A 62 -14.10 -4.33 -13.61
CA VAL A 62 -15.02 -3.29 -13.14
C VAL A 62 -15.90 -3.72 -11.98
N GLU A 63 -16.11 -2.90 -10.95
CA GLU A 63 -17.09 -3.15 -9.89
C GLU A 63 -16.85 -4.45 -9.07
N ASN A 64 -15.60 -4.84 -8.86
CA ASN A 64 -15.23 -6.00 -8.05
C ASN A 64 -14.72 -5.58 -6.66
N GLY A 65 -14.61 -6.53 -5.73
CA GLY A 65 -13.90 -6.29 -4.47
C GLY A 65 -12.47 -5.80 -4.71
N LEU A 66 -11.70 -6.54 -5.50
CA LEU A 66 -10.40 -6.14 -6.01
C LEU A 66 -10.36 -6.21 -7.53
N ALA A 67 -9.65 -5.26 -8.13
CA ALA A 67 -9.43 -5.32 -9.56
C ALA A 67 -8.53 -6.52 -9.92
N PHE A 68 -7.44 -6.71 -9.17
CA PHE A 68 -6.56 -7.87 -9.24
C PHE A 68 -6.09 -8.27 -7.84
N SER A 69 -5.98 -9.58 -7.58
CA SER A 69 -5.36 -10.11 -6.36
C SER A 69 -4.26 -11.11 -6.71
N GLY A 70 -3.10 -10.92 -6.10
CA GLY A 70 -1.87 -11.65 -6.42
C GLY A 70 -1.21 -12.28 -5.20
N THR A 71 -1.92 -13.16 -4.49
CA THR A 71 -1.43 -13.68 -3.20
C THR A 71 -0.23 -14.61 -3.40
N ASN A 72 0.93 -14.26 -2.81
CA ASN A 72 2.18 -15.03 -2.90
C ASN A 72 2.56 -15.44 -4.33
N ALA A 73 2.28 -14.56 -5.29
CA ALA A 73 2.52 -14.78 -6.71
C ALA A 73 3.75 -14.00 -7.18
N GLY A 74 4.47 -14.54 -8.16
CA GLY A 74 5.68 -13.89 -8.62
C GLY A 74 6.52 -14.68 -9.60
N GLY A 75 7.64 -14.11 -10.03
CA GLY A 75 8.55 -14.74 -10.98
C GLY A 75 7.96 -14.75 -12.39
N ASP A 76 8.23 -13.67 -13.12
CA ASP A 76 7.69 -13.40 -14.45
C ASP A 76 6.14 -13.37 -14.46
N LEU A 77 5.54 -12.58 -13.56
CA LEU A 77 4.11 -12.25 -13.57
C LEU A 77 3.90 -10.83 -14.13
N TYR A 78 3.14 -10.70 -15.22
CA TYR A 78 2.93 -9.44 -15.94
C TYR A 78 1.46 -9.04 -15.90
N LEU A 79 1.16 -7.86 -15.38
CA LEU A 79 -0.16 -7.23 -15.38
C LEU A 79 -0.09 -5.98 -16.25
N ILE A 80 -0.48 -6.10 -17.52
CA ILE A 80 -0.16 -5.09 -18.52
C ILE A 80 -1.35 -4.68 -19.39
N ASN A 81 -1.29 -3.48 -19.95
CA ASN A 81 -2.21 -3.01 -21.00
C ASN A 81 -3.70 -3.24 -20.71
N SER A 82 -4.10 -3.16 -19.44
CA SER A 82 -5.45 -3.50 -18.98
C SER A 82 -6.14 -2.31 -18.30
N VAL A 83 -7.46 -2.40 -18.16
CA VAL A 83 -8.31 -1.38 -17.53
C VAL A 83 -8.84 -1.92 -16.21
N TRP A 84 -8.62 -1.15 -15.14
CA TRP A 84 -8.99 -1.49 -13.77
C TRP A 84 -9.78 -0.31 -13.19
N GLU A 85 -11.11 -0.38 -13.32
CA GLU A 85 -12.00 0.76 -13.09
C GLU A 85 -13.08 0.46 -12.04
N ASP A 86 -13.41 1.43 -11.18
CA ASP A 86 -14.59 1.38 -10.29
C ASP A 86 -14.71 0.10 -9.44
N ASN A 87 -13.58 -0.53 -9.10
CA ASN A 87 -13.53 -1.60 -8.11
C ASN A 87 -13.52 -0.99 -6.70
N MET A 88 -13.70 -1.80 -5.65
CA MET A 88 -13.51 -1.30 -4.29
C MET A 88 -12.05 -0.96 -4.03
N GLY A 89 -11.15 -1.89 -4.33
CA GLY A 89 -9.72 -1.65 -4.41
C GLY A 89 -9.17 -2.02 -5.79
N GLY A 90 -8.07 -1.39 -6.19
CA GLY A 90 -7.44 -1.61 -7.49
C GLY A 90 -6.63 -2.91 -7.56
N LEU A 91 -5.39 -2.82 -8.05
CA LEU A 91 -4.50 -3.97 -8.13
C LEU A 91 -3.81 -4.21 -6.79
N ALA A 92 -3.88 -5.43 -6.27
CA ALA A 92 -3.27 -5.79 -4.99
C ALA A 92 -2.51 -7.13 -5.03
N PRO A 93 -1.32 -7.19 -5.66
CA PRO A 93 -0.31 -8.19 -5.30
C PRO A 93 -0.03 -8.13 -3.78
N ASN A 94 -0.12 -9.28 -3.11
CA ASN A 94 -0.10 -9.29 -1.65
C ASN A 94 0.56 -10.55 -1.07
N SER A 95 1.11 -10.43 0.13
CA SER A 95 1.80 -11.52 0.83
C SER A 95 1.01 -11.95 2.07
N LEU A 96 0.60 -13.22 2.11
CA LEU A 96 -0.19 -13.78 3.21
C LEU A 96 0.38 -15.11 3.69
N ASP A 97 0.17 -15.42 4.97
CA ASP A 97 0.59 -16.70 5.58
C ASP A 97 -0.41 -17.83 5.32
N SER A 98 -1.52 -17.54 4.64
CA SER A 98 -2.56 -18.51 4.28
C SER A 98 -2.23 -19.36 3.06
N GLU A 99 -1.27 -18.93 2.23
CA GLU A 99 -0.91 -19.59 0.96
C GLU A 99 0.58 -19.94 0.91
N LEU A 100 0.95 -20.87 0.02
CA LEU A 100 2.35 -21.24 -0.20
C LEU A 100 3.13 -20.13 -0.93
N TYR A 101 4.46 -20.23 -0.86
CA TYR A 101 5.45 -19.39 -1.56
C TYR A 101 5.56 -17.90 -1.18
N PRO A 102 5.22 -17.45 0.05
CA PRO A 102 5.39 -16.05 0.41
C PRO A 102 6.87 -15.61 0.37
N PRO A 103 7.15 -14.29 0.27
CA PRO A 103 6.23 -13.24 -0.15
C PRO A 103 5.88 -13.31 -1.65
N HIS A 104 4.87 -12.55 -2.09
CA HIS A 104 4.76 -12.18 -3.51
C HIS A 104 5.98 -11.34 -3.92
N ARG A 105 6.43 -11.48 -5.17
CA ARG A 105 7.68 -10.86 -5.62
C ARG A 105 7.83 -10.85 -7.14
N GLU A 106 8.64 -9.95 -7.67
CA GLU A 106 8.99 -9.89 -9.09
C GLU A 106 7.77 -9.79 -10.03
N VAL A 107 6.74 -9.02 -9.62
CA VAL A 107 5.56 -8.70 -10.43
C VAL A 107 5.84 -7.44 -11.26
N TYR A 108 5.49 -7.47 -12.54
CA TYR A 108 5.56 -6.33 -13.44
C TYR A 108 4.17 -5.78 -13.71
N ILE A 109 3.93 -4.51 -13.40
CA ILE A 109 2.66 -3.80 -13.61
C ILE A 109 2.90 -2.60 -14.51
N GLY A 110 2.42 -2.65 -15.76
CA GLY A 110 2.66 -1.52 -16.66
C GLY A 110 1.74 -1.32 -17.84
N GLY A 111 1.58 -0.07 -18.26
CA GLY A 111 0.68 0.31 -19.35
C GLY A 111 -0.81 0.21 -19.00
N ASN A 112 -1.14 0.15 -17.71
CA ASN A 112 -2.54 0.01 -17.28
C ASN A 112 -3.23 1.37 -17.10
N LEU A 113 -4.53 1.38 -17.32
CA LEU A 113 -5.44 2.43 -16.89
C LEU A 113 -6.08 1.99 -15.57
N VAL A 114 -5.79 2.69 -14.48
CA VAL A 114 -6.26 2.37 -13.13
C VAL A 114 -7.04 3.57 -12.59
N ILE A 115 -8.36 3.46 -12.55
CA ILE A 115 -9.21 4.65 -12.39
C ILE A 115 -10.38 4.44 -11.44
N ASN A 116 -10.66 5.42 -10.58
CA ASN A 116 -11.86 5.43 -9.73
C ASN A 116 -12.07 4.16 -8.88
N ASN A 117 -11.02 3.45 -8.43
CA ASN A 117 -11.20 2.22 -7.63
C ASN A 117 -11.57 2.58 -6.18
N ASN A 118 -12.81 3.04 -6.01
CA ASN A 118 -13.39 3.59 -4.79
C ASN A 118 -14.78 3.02 -4.47
N ASN A 119 -15.25 2.05 -5.24
CA ASN A 119 -16.65 1.61 -5.19
C ASN A 119 -16.95 0.87 -3.88
N ALA A 120 -17.47 1.60 -2.90
CA ALA A 120 -17.78 1.07 -1.58
C ALA A 120 -18.99 0.10 -1.59
N ASP A 121 -19.82 0.16 -2.65
CA ASP A 121 -21.00 -0.68 -2.81
C ASP A 121 -20.67 -2.02 -3.49
N ALA A 122 -19.52 -2.12 -4.17
CA ALA A 122 -19.08 -3.32 -4.87
C ALA A 122 -19.10 -4.56 -3.93
N PRO A 123 -19.44 -5.75 -4.45
CA PRO A 123 -19.41 -6.97 -3.64
C PRO A 123 -18.02 -7.23 -3.09
N THR A 124 -17.90 -7.56 -1.79
CA THR A 124 -16.58 -7.62 -1.14
C THR A 124 -16.37 -8.75 -0.15
N LYS A 125 -15.09 -9.12 0.00
CA LYS A 125 -14.52 -9.83 1.15
C LYS A 125 -13.63 -8.89 1.98
N GLY A 126 -12.98 -9.42 3.01
CA GLY A 126 -12.23 -8.63 4.00
C GLY A 126 -11.04 -7.84 3.41
N PHE A 127 -10.17 -8.48 2.62
CA PHE A 127 -8.94 -7.82 2.12
C PHE A 127 -9.22 -6.69 1.12
N ALA A 128 -10.21 -6.85 0.24
CA ALA A 128 -10.69 -5.80 -0.66
C ALA A 128 -11.02 -4.48 0.05
N ARG A 129 -11.55 -4.55 1.27
CA ARG A 129 -11.84 -3.36 2.10
C ARG A 129 -10.58 -2.68 2.63
N LEU A 130 -9.50 -3.44 2.88
CA LEU A 130 -8.23 -2.86 3.29
C LEU A 130 -7.66 -1.98 2.17
N ALA A 131 -7.70 -2.49 0.93
CA ALA A 131 -7.28 -1.79 -0.29
C ALA A 131 -8.32 -0.79 -0.84
N TRP A 132 -9.41 -0.54 -0.12
CA TRP A 132 -10.47 0.36 -0.60
C TRP A 132 -9.92 1.75 -0.92
N GLY A 133 -10.23 2.26 -2.10
CA GLY A 133 -9.78 3.59 -2.52
C GLY A 133 -8.30 3.65 -2.89
N GLU A 134 -7.60 2.52 -3.00
CA GLU A 134 -6.20 2.47 -3.44
C GLU A 134 -6.11 1.97 -4.89
N GLY A 135 -5.22 2.58 -5.68
CA GLY A 135 -5.06 2.25 -7.10
C GLY A 135 -4.19 1.02 -7.34
N ILE A 136 -2.93 1.06 -6.92
CA ILE A 136 -1.97 -0.04 -7.01
C ILE A 136 -1.31 -0.23 -5.65
N VAL A 137 -1.46 -1.42 -5.07
CA VAL A 137 -1.04 -1.75 -3.72
C VAL A 137 -0.04 -2.89 -3.77
N LEU A 138 1.23 -2.61 -3.47
CA LEU A 138 2.25 -3.65 -3.29
C LEU A 138 2.29 -4.04 -1.82
N ALA A 139 1.46 -4.99 -1.41
CA ALA A 139 1.22 -5.30 -0.01
C ALA A 139 2.19 -6.38 0.50
N GLY A 140 3.36 -5.96 0.99
CA GLY A 140 4.41 -6.86 1.47
C GLY A 140 5.18 -7.57 0.34
N GLY A 141 5.36 -6.88 -0.80
CA GLY A 141 6.00 -7.39 -2.02
C GLY A 141 7.49 -7.11 -2.12
N GLU A 142 8.21 -7.96 -2.84
CA GLU A 142 9.65 -7.80 -3.08
C GLU A 142 10.00 -7.69 -4.57
N GLY A 143 10.73 -6.64 -4.96
CA GLY A 143 11.31 -6.56 -6.30
C GLY A 143 10.28 -6.34 -7.43
N ASP A 144 9.10 -5.84 -7.12
CA ASP A 144 8.07 -5.52 -8.11
C ASP A 144 8.44 -4.26 -8.91
N VAL A 145 7.95 -4.18 -10.14
CA VAL A 145 8.14 -3.02 -11.04
C VAL A 145 6.79 -2.48 -11.44
N VAL A 146 6.53 -1.21 -11.10
CA VAL A 146 5.30 -0.50 -11.47
C VAL A 146 5.69 0.66 -12.37
N GLU A 147 5.42 0.54 -13.66
CA GLU A 147 5.81 1.59 -14.61
C GLU A 147 4.80 1.90 -15.71
N LYS A 148 4.82 3.15 -16.19
CA LYS A 148 4.03 3.59 -17.34
C LYS A 148 2.53 3.36 -17.16
N ASN A 149 2.00 3.41 -15.94
CA ASN A 149 0.56 3.34 -15.68
C ASN A 149 -0.05 4.74 -15.62
N LEU A 150 -1.33 4.85 -15.98
CA LEU A 150 -2.16 6.02 -15.72
C LEU A 150 -3.07 5.72 -14.53
N VAL A 151 -2.84 6.37 -13.40
CA VAL A 151 -3.50 6.10 -12.11
C VAL A 151 -4.28 7.33 -11.66
N VAL A 152 -5.61 7.27 -11.70
CA VAL A 152 -6.45 8.48 -11.61
C VAL A 152 -7.61 8.31 -10.63
N ASN A 153 -7.88 9.35 -9.83
CA ASN A 153 -9.09 9.48 -9.01
C ASN A 153 -9.30 8.37 -7.97
N HIS A 154 -8.30 8.07 -7.14
CA HIS A 154 -8.42 7.11 -6.03
C HIS A 154 -8.59 7.85 -4.70
N ASP A 155 -9.61 7.51 -3.91
CA ASP A 155 -9.99 8.24 -2.69
C ASP A 155 -8.89 8.19 -1.61
N ARG A 156 -8.01 7.17 -1.67
CA ARG A 156 -6.83 7.07 -0.82
C ARG A 156 -5.56 7.33 -1.62
N ILE A 157 -4.76 6.29 -1.88
CA ILE A 157 -3.42 6.43 -2.45
C ILE A 157 -3.40 5.89 -3.88
N GLY A 158 -2.73 6.60 -4.79
CA GLY A 158 -2.57 6.17 -6.17
C GLY A 158 -1.74 4.88 -6.27
N ILE A 159 -0.47 4.95 -5.89
CA ILE A 159 0.43 3.80 -5.84
C ILE A 159 1.11 3.76 -4.46
N VAL A 160 1.04 2.62 -3.77
CA VAL A 160 1.61 2.47 -2.43
C VAL A 160 2.43 1.19 -2.30
N THR A 161 3.66 1.33 -1.80
CA THR A 161 4.43 0.20 -1.26
C THR A 161 4.03 0.03 0.20
N ASN A 162 3.34 -1.06 0.47
CA ASN A 162 2.59 -1.24 1.71
C ASN A 162 3.14 -2.40 2.56
N VAL A 163 2.90 -2.36 3.86
CA VAL A 163 3.11 -3.51 4.75
C VAL A 163 1.81 -4.30 4.86
N LEU A 164 1.93 -5.62 4.93
CA LEU A 164 0.80 -6.49 5.20
C LEU A 164 1.05 -7.33 6.46
N PRO A 165 0.44 -6.98 7.59
CA PRO A 165 0.49 -7.81 8.79
C PRO A 165 -0.49 -8.99 8.68
N ASP A 166 0.03 -10.19 8.89
CA ASP A 166 -0.70 -11.45 9.11
C ASP A 166 0.00 -12.17 10.29
N LYS A 167 0.11 -13.51 10.30
CA LYS A 167 0.94 -14.23 11.29
C LYS A 167 2.40 -13.74 11.29
N ASN A 168 2.90 -13.34 10.13
CA ASN A 168 4.14 -12.61 9.93
C ASN A 168 3.85 -11.20 9.43
N ILE A 169 4.82 -10.30 9.60
CA ILE A 169 4.75 -8.95 9.04
C ILE A 169 5.52 -8.93 7.72
N TRP A 170 4.80 -8.75 6.62
CA TRP A 170 5.37 -8.69 5.27
C TRP A 170 5.64 -7.24 4.89
N TRP A 171 6.92 -6.86 4.85
CA TRP A 171 7.36 -5.52 4.45
C TRP A 171 7.57 -5.45 2.94
N ALA A 172 7.07 -4.40 2.30
CA ALA A 172 7.40 -4.14 0.91
C ALA A 172 8.87 -3.72 0.78
N SER A 173 9.67 -4.40 -0.04
CA SER A 173 11.08 -4.08 -0.23
C SER A 173 11.54 -4.15 -1.68
N ASP A 174 12.55 -3.36 -2.00
CA ASP A 174 13.26 -3.43 -3.30
C ASP A 174 12.35 -3.20 -4.54
N ASN A 175 11.16 -2.61 -4.34
CA ASN A 175 10.22 -2.31 -5.42
C ASN A 175 10.60 -1.02 -6.17
N THR A 176 10.31 -1.00 -7.47
CA THR A 176 10.59 0.12 -8.37
C THR A 176 9.28 0.71 -8.88
N VAL A 177 8.98 1.96 -8.50
CA VAL A 177 7.81 2.69 -9.01
C VAL A 177 8.29 3.84 -9.89
N ARG A 178 8.15 3.73 -11.21
CA ARG A 178 8.70 4.73 -12.12
C ARG A 178 7.85 5.08 -13.32
N ASP A 179 8.02 6.29 -13.84
CA ASP A 179 7.42 6.72 -15.11
C ASP A 179 5.88 6.56 -15.17
N ASN A 180 5.19 6.63 -14.02
CA ASN A 180 3.73 6.60 -13.95
C ASN A 180 3.15 8.02 -14.01
N THR A 181 1.92 8.16 -14.49
CA THR A 181 1.14 9.40 -14.41
C THR A 181 0.04 9.25 -13.37
N ILE A 182 0.04 10.10 -12.34
CA ILE A 182 -0.84 9.96 -11.16
C ILE A 182 -1.54 11.28 -10.87
N ALA A 183 -2.87 11.25 -10.74
CA ALA A 183 -3.66 12.44 -10.46
C ALA A 183 -4.95 12.15 -9.71
N GLY A 184 -5.49 13.17 -9.05
CA GLY A 184 -6.83 13.12 -8.45
C GLY A 184 -6.97 12.22 -7.22
N THR A 185 -5.88 11.86 -6.55
CA THR A 185 -5.95 10.99 -5.38
C THR A 185 -6.17 11.75 -4.07
N GLY A 186 -6.87 11.14 -3.11
CA GLY A 186 -7.24 11.79 -1.84
C GLY A 186 -6.08 11.92 -0.85
N ILE A 187 -5.51 10.80 -0.38
CA ILE A 187 -4.43 10.79 0.62
C ILE A 187 -3.08 11.18 0.02
N ALA A 188 -2.65 10.52 -1.06
CA ALA A 188 -1.35 10.77 -1.69
C ALA A 188 -1.28 10.20 -3.11
N ASP A 189 -0.43 10.75 -3.97
CA ASP A 189 -0.16 10.14 -5.28
C ASP A 189 0.73 8.89 -5.12
N LEU A 190 1.77 9.00 -4.29
CA LEU A 190 2.69 7.90 -3.95
C LEU A 190 2.79 7.70 -2.44
N GLY A 191 2.84 6.44 -2.02
CA GLY A 191 3.01 6.04 -0.63
C GLY A 191 4.20 5.10 -0.42
N LEU A 192 5.04 5.38 0.58
CA LEU A 192 6.05 4.47 1.14
C LEU A 192 5.76 4.27 2.63
N VAL A 193 5.10 3.17 2.96
CA VAL A 193 4.78 2.80 4.33
C VAL A 193 5.98 2.09 4.95
N GLY A 194 6.36 2.38 6.19
CA GLY A 194 7.50 1.75 6.89
C GLY A 194 7.18 1.36 8.33
N PRO A 195 8.17 1.04 9.19
CA PRO A 195 9.56 1.49 9.12
C PRO A 195 10.58 0.60 8.37
N LEU A 196 10.24 -0.64 7.99
CA LEU A 196 11.24 -1.60 7.47
C LEU A 196 11.18 -1.84 5.96
N SER A 197 10.45 -0.99 5.22
CA SER A 197 10.29 -1.06 3.77
C SER A 197 11.50 -0.51 3.01
N LYS A 198 12.62 -1.23 3.10
CA LYS A 198 13.92 -0.89 2.52
C LYS A 198 13.95 -1.06 1.00
N GLY A 199 14.89 -0.39 0.33
CA GLY A 199 15.22 -0.67 -1.07
C GLY A 199 14.21 -0.16 -2.10
N ASN A 200 12.98 0.15 -1.69
CA ASN A 200 11.98 0.76 -2.58
C ASN A 200 12.50 2.08 -3.15
N CYS A 201 12.18 2.34 -4.42
CA CYS A 201 12.59 3.53 -5.15
C CYS A 201 11.50 4.08 -6.06
N PHE A 202 11.56 5.39 -6.29
CA PHE A 202 10.58 6.18 -7.02
C PHE A 202 11.28 7.16 -7.97
N GLU A 203 11.01 7.07 -9.28
CA GLU A 203 11.69 7.90 -10.28
C GLU A 203 10.78 8.25 -11.47
N GLY A 204 10.92 9.43 -12.08
CA GLY A 204 10.20 9.75 -13.32
C GLY A 204 8.67 9.85 -13.26
N ASN A 205 8.05 9.66 -12.09
CA ASN A 205 6.59 9.73 -11.94
C ASN A 205 6.09 11.17 -12.10
N LEU A 206 5.10 11.37 -12.97
CA LEU A 206 4.38 12.62 -13.17
C LEU A 206 3.19 12.66 -12.20
N MET A 207 3.26 13.54 -11.21
CA MET A 207 2.27 13.62 -10.12
C MET A 207 1.64 15.00 -10.05
N ALA A 208 0.34 15.05 -9.78
CA ALA A 208 -0.41 16.29 -9.66
C ALA A 208 -0.43 16.89 -8.24
N GLY A 209 -0.03 16.14 -7.20
CA GLY A 209 0.14 16.66 -5.85
C GLY A 209 1.24 15.99 -5.03
N TRP A 210 0.93 15.51 -3.83
CA TRP A 210 1.95 15.14 -2.83
C TRP A 210 2.09 13.64 -2.60
N THR A 211 3.20 13.28 -1.97
CA THR A 211 3.57 11.92 -1.60
C THR A 211 3.58 11.77 -0.08
N VAL A 212 3.47 10.53 0.40
CA VAL A 212 3.68 10.17 1.81
C VAL A 212 4.80 9.11 1.88
N PRO A 213 5.96 9.39 2.48
CA PRO A 213 6.36 10.67 3.07
C PRO A 213 6.52 11.77 2.00
N PRO A 214 6.50 13.06 2.37
CA PRO A 214 6.72 14.16 1.44
C PRO A 214 8.06 14.03 0.69
N PHE A 215 8.03 14.31 -0.61
CA PHE A 215 9.22 14.28 -1.47
C PHE A 215 9.89 12.90 -1.57
N VAL A 216 9.11 11.81 -1.53
CA VAL A 216 9.67 10.43 -1.56
C VAL A 216 10.61 10.21 -2.74
N SER A 217 10.28 10.73 -3.92
CA SER A 217 11.11 10.64 -5.13
C SER A 217 12.43 11.42 -5.07
N LEU A 218 12.61 12.32 -4.10
CA LEU A 218 13.88 13.04 -3.89
C LEU A 218 14.88 12.24 -3.05
N TYR A 219 14.39 11.39 -2.14
CA TYR A 219 15.22 10.69 -1.15
C TYR A 219 15.24 9.17 -1.33
N HIS A 220 14.44 8.63 -2.26
CA HIS A 220 14.39 7.22 -2.66
C HIS A 220 14.47 7.09 -4.18
N THR A 221 15.56 7.51 -4.81
CA THR A 221 15.77 7.41 -6.27
C THR A 221 16.32 6.04 -6.65
N CYS A 222 15.94 5.49 -7.81
CA CYS A 222 16.34 4.13 -8.20
C CYS A 222 17.85 4.00 -8.55
N GLY A 223 18.50 5.07 -9.01
CA GLY A 223 19.93 5.07 -9.33
C GLY A 223 20.85 5.69 -8.27
N GLY A 224 20.36 6.01 -7.06
CA GLY A 224 21.10 6.90 -6.16
C GLY A 224 20.79 6.77 -4.68
N ILE A 225 20.04 7.74 -4.15
CA ILE A 225 19.79 7.93 -2.72
C ILE A 225 18.65 7.02 -2.27
N ASN A 226 18.85 6.24 -1.21
CA ASN A 226 17.79 5.58 -0.46
C ASN A 226 18.00 5.88 1.02
N MET A 227 17.39 6.97 1.49
CA MET A 227 17.62 7.47 2.85
C MET A 227 16.96 6.55 3.89
N PRO A 228 17.70 6.11 4.91
CA PRO A 228 17.09 5.38 6.02
C PRO A 228 16.13 6.31 6.78
N PHE A 229 15.08 5.72 7.36
CA PHE A 229 14.09 6.41 8.20
C PHE A 229 13.19 7.44 7.48
N GLN A 230 13.17 7.46 6.14
CA GLN A 230 12.24 8.25 5.35
C GLN A 230 11.07 7.38 4.90
N PHE A 231 10.15 7.13 5.82
CA PHE A 231 8.93 6.36 5.56
C PHE A 231 7.75 7.02 6.27
N ASP A 232 6.55 6.65 5.85
CA ASP A 232 5.35 7.15 6.49
C ASP A 232 4.81 6.20 7.56
N LEU A 233 4.78 6.68 8.80
CA LEU A 233 4.15 5.98 9.92
C LEU A 233 2.67 6.31 10.07
N GLY A 234 2.20 7.45 9.55
CA GLY A 234 0.79 7.82 9.62
C GLY A 234 -0.09 6.82 8.88
N THR A 235 0.28 6.52 7.65
CA THR A 235 -0.34 5.53 6.76
C THR A 235 -0.25 4.12 7.37
N LEU A 236 0.87 3.76 8.03
CA LEU A 236 0.98 2.50 8.76
C LEU A 236 -0.15 2.34 9.79
N PHE A 237 -0.34 3.34 10.64
CA PHE A 237 -1.37 3.29 11.68
C PHE A 237 -2.78 3.41 11.12
N PHE A 238 -2.95 4.17 10.04
CA PHE A 238 -4.20 4.22 9.29
C PHE A 238 -4.57 2.81 8.78
N LEU A 239 -3.63 2.09 8.18
CA LEU A 239 -3.87 0.74 7.67
C LEU A 239 -4.16 -0.27 8.78
N MET A 240 -3.44 -0.21 9.90
CA MET A 240 -3.79 -1.02 11.08
C MET A 240 -5.22 -0.73 11.55
N GLY A 241 -5.66 0.54 11.46
CA GLY A 241 -7.01 0.95 11.82
C GLY A 241 -8.05 0.47 10.82
N ALA A 242 -7.72 0.51 9.53
CA ALA A 242 -8.56 -0.01 8.46
C ALA A 242 -8.69 -1.55 8.57
N GLN A 243 -7.62 -2.25 8.94
CA GLN A 243 -7.65 -3.69 9.19
C GLN A 243 -8.50 -4.03 10.42
N ALA A 244 -8.33 -3.30 11.52
CA ALA A 244 -9.16 -3.47 12.71
C ALA A 244 -10.65 -3.27 12.40
N ASP A 245 -10.97 -2.26 11.58
CA ASP A 245 -12.34 -2.01 11.12
C ASP A 245 -12.87 -3.15 10.26
N ALA A 246 -12.09 -3.62 9.27
CA ALA A 246 -12.46 -4.74 8.41
C ALA A 246 -12.67 -6.06 9.18
N ASN A 247 -11.91 -6.27 10.26
CA ASN A 247 -12.06 -7.44 11.14
C ASN A 247 -13.31 -7.35 12.04
N ALA A 248 -13.63 -6.14 12.54
CA ALA A 248 -14.76 -5.91 13.44
C ALA A 248 -16.10 -5.85 12.68
N HIS A 249 -16.07 -5.29 11.47
CA HIS A 249 -17.21 -5.13 10.59
C HIS A 249 -16.87 -5.82 9.26
N VAL A 250 -17.37 -7.03 9.03
CA VAL A 250 -17.46 -7.54 7.65
C VAL A 250 -18.47 -6.62 6.96
N PRO A 251 -18.05 -5.67 6.10
CA PRO A 251 -18.99 -4.71 5.55
C PRO A 251 -19.92 -5.48 4.61
N PRO A 252 -21.23 -5.17 4.60
CA PRO A 252 -22.07 -5.64 3.53
C PRO A 252 -21.67 -4.86 2.28
N GLY A 253 -20.64 -5.32 1.56
CA GLY A 253 -20.66 -5.12 0.12
C GLY A 253 -21.98 -5.69 -0.41
N SER A 254 -22.50 -5.12 -1.48
CA SER A 254 -23.78 -5.58 -2.02
C SER A 254 -23.74 -7.09 -2.30
N ASP A 255 -24.89 -7.76 -2.18
CA ASP A 255 -24.94 -9.20 -2.47
C ASP A 255 -24.61 -9.39 -3.95
N TYR A 256 -23.48 -10.05 -4.24
CA TYR A 256 -23.01 -10.34 -5.59
C TYR A 256 -24.09 -11.04 -6.43
N ARG A 257 -24.98 -11.81 -5.80
CA ARG A 257 -26.09 -12.52 -6.47
C ARG A 257 -27.13 -11.58 -7.06
N THR A 258 -27.19 -10.35 -6.54
CA THR A 258 -28.13 -9.29 -6.95
C THR A 258 -27.44 -8.16 -7.70
N TRP A 259 -26.11 -8.22 -7.88
CA TRP A 259 -25.36 -7.22 -8.63
C TRP A 259 -25.86 -7.18 -10.09
N PRO A 260 -25.91 -6.01 -10.75
CA PRO A 260 -26.32 -5.96 -12.15
C PRO A 260 -25.36 -6.78 -13.02
N PRO A 261 -25.87 -7.69 -13.88
CA PRO A 261 -25.01 -8.35 -14.86
C PRO A 261 -24.48 -7.28 -15.85
N PRO A 262 -23.26 -7.46 -16.37
CA PRO A 262 -22.73 -6.54 -17.36
C PRO A 262 -23.52 -6.63 -18.67
N GLY A 263 -23.40 -5.58 -19.48
CA GLY A 263 -23.88 -5.63 -20.87
C GLY A 263 -23.09 -6.62 -21.72
N ASP A 264 -23.48 -6.75 -23.00
CA ASP A 264 -22.79 -7.62 -23.95
C ASP A 264 -21.31 -7.24 -24.09
N GLN A 265 -20.44 -8.24 -24.04
CA GLN A 265 -19.00 -8.09 -24.15
C GLN A 265 -18.49 -8.44 -25.55
N ILE A 266 -17.28 -7.97 -25.85
CA ILE A 266 -16.60 -8.30 -27.10
C ILE A 266 -16.35 -9.81 -27.14
N ASN A 267 -16.91 -10.47 -28.16
CA ASN A 267 -16.68 -11.89 -28.39
C ASN A 267 -15.35 -12.12 -29.10
N MET A 268 -14.79 -13.33 -28.92
CA MET A 268 -13.63 -13.78 -29.67
C MET A 268 -13.87 -13.66 -31.19
N PRO A 269 -12.99 -12.96 -31.93
CA PRO A 269 -13.08 -12.91 -33.38
C PRO A 269 -13.04 -14.30 -34.00
N ASP A 270 -13.90 -14.55 -34.98
CA ASP A 270 -13.94 -15.81 -35.73
C ASP A 270 -13.98 -17.09 -34.87
N ALA A 271 -14.63 -17.02 -33.69
CA ALA A 271 -14.61 -18.09 -32.68
C ALA A 271 -14.92 -19.49 -33.20
N GLN A 272 -15.77 -19.63 -34.23
CA GLN A 272 -16.12 -20.91 -34.84
C GLN A 272 -15.00 -21.53 -35.68
N THR A 273 -14.08 -20.71 -36.18
CA THR A 273 -12.99 -21.10 -37.08
C THR A 273 -11.60 -20.84 -36.50
N ALA A 274 -11.52 -20.22 -35.32
CA ALA A 274 -10.28 -19.97 -34.64
C ALA A 274 -9.54 -21.29 -34.34
N THR A 275 -8.23 -21.30 -34.61
CA THR A 275 -7.40 -22.46 -34.35
C THR A 275 -7.30 -22.70 -32.85
N ALA A 276 -7.65 -23.91 -32.39
CA ALA A 276 -7.42 -24.30 -31.01
C ALA A 276 -5.92 -24.29 -30.70
N MET A 277 -5.51 -23.47 -29.73
CA MET A 277 -4.13 -23.42 -29.25
C MET A 277 -4.01 -24.30 -28.00
N PRO A 278 -3.14 -25.32 -27.99
CA PRO A 278 -2.92 -26.11 -26.79
C PRO A 278 -2.36 -25.24 -25.67
N ALA A 279 -2.78 -25.50 -24.44
CA ALA A 279 -2.22 -24.87 -23.25
C ALA A 279 -0.86 -25.50 -22.91
N TYR A 280 0.13 -25.29 -23.77
CA TYR A 280 1.50 -25.79 -23.65
C TYR A 280 2.46 -24.69 -24.08
N GLN A 281 3.40 -24.31 -23.22
CA GLN A 281 4.29 -23.16 -23.44
C GLN A 281 3.46 -21.91 -23.75
N VAL A 282 2.50 -21.65 -22.87
CA VAL A 282 1.52 -20.57 -23.03
C VAL A 282 2.16 -19.21 -22.77
N PHE A 283 3.02 -19.15 -21.75
CA PHE A 283 3.66 -17.92 -21.33
C PHE A 283 4.72 -17.50 -22.34
N GLU A 284 4.51 -16.31 -22.87
CA GLU A 284 5.49 -15.58 -23.65
C GLU A 284 5.81 -14.29 -22.91
N LYS A 285 7.11 -14.06 -22.63
CA LYS A 285 7.55 -12.85 -21.95
C LYS A 285 7.21 -11.62 -22.81
N PRO A 286 6.41 -10.66 -22.31
CA PRO A 286 6.03 -9.50 -23.10
C PRO A 286 7.22 -8.61 -23.46
N ASN A 287 7.12 -7.93 -24.61
CA ASN A 287 8.08 -6.91 -24.99
C ASN A 287 7.81 -5.60 -24.23
N LEU A 288 8.58 -5.32 -23.17
CA LEU A 288 8.37 -4.17 -22.28
C LEU A 288 8.62 -2.81 -22.96
N ASP A 289 9.33 -2.80 -24.08
CA ASP A 289 9.57 -1.58 -24.88
C ASP A 289 8.31 -1.10 -25.63
N GLU A 290 7.36 -2.01 -25.88
CA GLU A 290 6.09 -1.68 -26.53
C GLU A 290 5.05 -1.10 -25.57
N ILE A 291 5.25 -1.28 -24.27
CA ILE A 291 4.35 -0.77 -23.23
C ILE A 291 4.44 0.75 -23.16
N LYS A 292 3.27 1.40 -23.23
CA LYS A 292 3.10 2.86 -23.19
C LYS A 292 2.12 3.24 -22.10
N THR A 293 2.29 4.46 -21.58
CA THR A 293 1.32 5.05 -20.67
C THR A 293 0.03 5.39 -21.41
N PRO A 294 -1.15 4.90 -20.94
CA PRO A 294 -2.42 5.27 -21.53
C PRO A 294 -2.70 6.78 -21.44
N GLU A 295 -3.50 7.29 -22.37
CA GLU A 295 -4.03 8.66 -22.29
C GLU A 295 -5.27 8.71 -21.40
N LEU A 296 -5.51 9.87 -20.78
CA LEU A 296 -6.71 10.07 -19.96
C LEU A 296 -7.97 9.99 -20.84
N PRO A 297 -8.93 9.09 -20.55
CA PRO A 297 -10.16 9.01 -21.31
C PRO A 297 -10.94 10.32 -21.27
N ALA A 298 -11.59 10.67 -22.38
CA ALA A 298 -12.42 11.87 -22.46
C ALA A 298 -13.58 11.83 -21.46
N GLY A 299 -13.83 12.95 -20.78
CA GLY A 299 -14.92 13.08 -19.80
C GLY A 299 -14.56 12.69 -18.36
N ILE A 300 -13.34 12.20 -18.12
CA ILE A 300 -12.85 12.00 -16.75
C ILE A 300 -12.38 13.33 -16.18
N GLU A 301 -13.10 13.82 -15.16
CA GLU A 301 -12.68 14.97 -14.38
C GLU A 301 -11.71 14.54 -13.27
N ILE A 302 -10.56 15.22 -13.18
CA ILE A 302 -9.58 14.97 -12.11
C ILE A 302 -10.12 15.57 -10.81
N ARG A 303 -10.30 14.73 -9.80
CA ARG A 303 -10.79 15.14 -8.47
C ARG A 303 -9.78 16.06 -7.77
N SER A 304 -10.27 16.95 -6.91
CA SER A 304 -9.42 17.72 -6.01
C SER A 304 -8.89 16.82 -4.88
N LYS A 305 -7.63 17.01 -4.48
CA LYS A 305 -7.04 16.27 -3.37
C LYS A 305 -7.73 16.61 -2.04
N GLU A 306 -7.83 15.61 -1.16
CA GLU A 306 -8.37 15.77 0.18
C GLU A 306 -7.36 16.50 1.07
N LEU A 307 -7.83 17.21 2.11
CA LEU A 307 -6.93 17.72 3.13
C LEU A 307 -6.49 16.57 4.04
N VAL A 308 -5.19 16.32 4.09
CA VAL A 308 -4.58 15.26 4.89
C VAL A 308 -3.72 15.90 5.98
N VAL A 309 -3.84 15.41 7.22
CA VAL A 309 -2.97 15.81 8.33
C VAL A 309 -2.12 14.61 8.72
N SER A 310 -0.82 14.68 8.46
CA SER A 310 0.13 13.62 8.81
C SER A 310 -0.21 12.24 8.24
N GLY A 311 -0.55 12.19 6.94
CA GLY A 311 -0.90 10.95 6.24
C GLY A 311 -2.33 10.45 6.50
N VAL A 312 -3.14 11.18 7.29
CA VAL A 312 -4.51 10.76 7.62
C VAL A 312 -5.56 11.73 7.06
N PRO A 313 -6.57 11.21 6.34
CA PRO A 313 -7.66 12.00 5.79
C PRO A 313 -8.50 12.63 6.91
N VAL A 314 -8.95 13.87 6.68
CA VAL A 314 -9.76 14.63 7.66
C VAL A 314 -11.24 14.28 7.55
N THR A 315 -11.71 13.86 6.38
CA THR A 315 -13.15 13.76 6.14
C THR A 315 -13.79 12.46 6.64
N GLU A 316 -13.05 11.35 6.79
CA GLU A 316 -13.66 10.04 7.13
C GLU A 316 -12.82 9.08 8.00
N PRO A 317 -12.38 9.46 9.22
CA PRO A 317 -11.76 8.48 10.11
C PRO A 317 -12.84 7.62 10.79
N THR A 318 -12.77 6.31 10.61
CA THR A 318 -13.41 5.32 11.49
C THR A 318 -12.89 5.46 12.93
N VAL A 319 -13.61 4.92 13.93
CA VAL A 319 -13.14 4.97 15.33
C VAL A 319 -11.75 4.34 15.46
N TRP A 320 -11.50 3.24 14.76
CA TRP A 320 -10.21 2.56 14.80
C TRP A 320 -9.11 3.32 14.08
N THR A 321 -9.36 3.81 12.86
CA THR A 321 -8.37 4.65 12.15
C THR A 321 -8.05 5.93 12.93
N PHE A 322 -9.05 6.56 13.55
CA PHE A 322 -8.85 7.72 14.43
C PHE A 322 -7.98 7.38 15.64
N VAL A 323 -8.36 6.36 16.42
CA VAL A 323 -7.65 5.99 17.66
C VAL A 323 -6.23 5.53 17.36
N LEU A 324 -6.05 4.65 16.38
CA LEU A 324 -4.72 4.11 16.06
C LEU A 324 -3.80 5.19 15.48
N THR A 325 -4.32 6.08 14.64
CA THR A 325 -3.55 7.24 14.19
C THR A 325 -3.21 8.17 15.35
N LEU A 326 -4.21 8.57 16.15
CA LEU A 326 -4.03 9.53 17.22
C LEU A 326 -2.96 9.07 18.22
N TRP A 327 -3.06 7.81 18.65
CA TRP A 327 -2.17 7.26 19.66
C TRP A 327 -0.90 6.66 19.09
N GLY A 328 -0.88 6.20 17.84
CA GLY A 328 0.28 5.61 17.21
C GLY A 328 1.22 6.69 16.68
N TYR A 329 0.66 7.70 16.02
CA TYR A 329 1.44 8.76 15.39
C TYR A 329 1.68 9.96 16.32
N PHE A 330 0.65 10.48 17.01
CA PHE A 330 0.81 11.72 17.77
C PHE A 330 1.31 11.52 19.21
N LEU A 331 1.08 10.36 19.85
CA LEU A 331 1.61 10.11 21.20
C LEU A 331 3.14 10.21 21.26
N PRO A 332 3.93 9.61 20.33
CA PRO A 332 5.37 9.81 20.30
C PRO A 332 5.78 11.28 20.20
N LEU A 333 5.08 12.06 19.36
CA LEU A 333 5.36 13.48 19.19
C LEU A 333 5.07 14.26 20.47
N ALA A 334 3.96 13.96 21.15
CA ALA A 334 3.60 14.56 22.43
C ALA A 334 4.59 14.21 23.54
N LEU A 335 5.02 12.94 23.61
CA LEU A 335 6.02 12.47 24.56
C LEU A 335 7.37 13.17 24.31
N VAL A 336 7.83 13.23 23.07
CA VAL A 336 9.06 13.94 22.69
C VAL A 336 8.96 15.43 23.02
N GLY A 337 7.82 16.08 22.74
CA GLY A 337 7.58 17.47 23.13
C GLY A 337 7.68 17.67 24.65
N ALA A 338 7.08 16.78 25.45
CA ALA A 338 7.19 16.81 26.90
C ALA A 338 8.63 16.60 27.39
N TRP A 339 9.37 15.69 26.75
CA TRP A 339 10.77 15.40 27.05
C TRP A 339 11.67 16.60 26.78
N ILE A 340 11.52 17.23 25.61
CA ILE A 340 12.22 18.45 25.22
C ILE A 340 11.89 19.58 26.20
N GLY A 341 10.59 19.79 26.50
CA GLY A 341 10.14 20.84 27.41
C GLY A 341 10.76 20.71 28.80
N LEU A 342 10.78 19.50 29.37
CA LEU A 342 11.39 19.24 30.66
C LEU A 342 12.92 19.40 30.65
N ALA A 343 13.59 18.98 29.57
CA ALA A 343 15.04 19.12 29.45
C ALA A 343 15.46 20.59 29.32
N ILE A 344 14.73 21.37 28.50
CA ILE A 344 14.95 22.81 28.38
C ILE A 344 14.64 23.51 29.70
N TRP A 345 13.57 23.11 30.39
CA TRP A 345 13.20 23.69 31.68
C TRP A 345 14.25 23.47 32.78
N ASP A 346 14.81 22.24 32.89
CA ASP A 346 15.92 21.95 33.81
C ASP A 346 17.17 22.78 33.46
N MET A 347 17.45 22.95 32.18
CA MET A 347 18.59 23.72 31.70
C MET A 347 18.45 25.23 32.00
N VAL A 348 17.27 25.81 31.76
CA VAL A 348 16.99 27.23 32.07
C VAL A 348 17.09 27.49 33.57
N ARG A 349 16.61 26.58 34.42
CA ARG A 349 16.72 26.72 35.89
C ARG A 349 18.14 26.70 36.41
N ARG A 350 19.08 26.23 35.60
CA ARG A 350 20.48 26.03 35.96
C ARG A 350 21.41 26.87 35.09
N GLU A 351 20.88 27.89 34.42
CA GLU A 351 21.68 28.74 33.54
C GLU A 351 22.86 29.39 34.25
N ASP A 352 22.70 29.71 35.55
CA ASP A 352 23.76 30.28 36.40
C ASP A 352 24.84 29.25 36.79
N GLU A 353 24.54 27.95 36.74
CA GLU A 353 25.47 26.86 37.03
C GLU A 353 26.24 26.37 35.80
N MET A 354 25.80 26.78 34.61
CA MET A 354 26.31 26.31 33.32
C MET A 354 27.05 27.42 32.57
N SER A 355 28.09 27.06 31.83
CA SER A 355 28.68 28.02 30.88
C SER A 355 27.71 28.26 29.72
N LYS A 356 27.73 29.47 29.14
CA LYS A 356 26.93 29.80 27.95
C LYS A 356 27.12 28.80 26.81
N GLY A 357 28.36 28.34 26.61
CA GLY A 357 28.68 27.33 25.60
C GLY A 357 28.03 25.97 25.87
N ALA A 358 27.96 25.55 27.14
CA ALA A 358 27.29 24.30 27.53
C ALA A 358 25.78 24.38 27.32
N VAL A 359 25.15 25.52 27.66
CA VAL A 359 23.71 25.75 27.40
C VAL A 359 23.43 25.69 25.91
N ILE A 360 24.18 26.43 25.09
CA ILE A 360 24.01 26.43 23.63
C ILE A 360 24.22 25.02 23.05
N GLY A 361 25.26 24.30 23.51
CA GLY A 361 25.56 22.95 23.03
C GLY A 361 24.44 21.95 23.32
N TRP A 362 23.90 21.95 24.54
CA TRP A 362 22.77 21.07 24.89
C TRP A 362 21.47 21.46 24.21
N PHE A 363 21.20 22.76 24.06
CA PHE A 363 20.05 23.23 23.30
C PHE A 363 20.13 22.76 21.85
N ALA A 364 21.29 22.90 21.21
CA ALA A 364 21.52 22.40 19.86
C ALA A 364 21.36 20.87 19.77
N ALA A 365 21.91 20.11 20.73
CA ALA A 365 21.76 18.66 20.76
C ALA A 365 20.28 18.24 20.89
N ILE A 366 19.51 18.87 21.77
CA ILE A 366 18.08 18.60 21.96
C ILE A 366 17.26 18.99 20.73
N LEU A 367 17.60 20.08 20.02
CA LEU A 367 16.85 20.47 18.84
C LEU A 367 17.18 19.63 17.59
N LEU A 368 18.45 19.25 17.41
CA LEU A 368 18.90 18.55 16.20
C LEU A 368 18.64 17.04 16.25
N ILE A 369 18.65 16.43 17.43
CA ILE A 369 18.40 14.98 17.60
C ILE A 369 17.47 14.74 18.80
N PRO A 370 16.17 15.11 18.75
CA PRO A 370 15.37 15.36 19.95
C PRO A 370 15.26 14.22 20.96
N ILE A 371 15.09 12.98 20.49
CA ILE A 371 15.04 11.80 21.37
C ILE A 371 16.41 11.59 22.04
N LEU A 372 17.47 11.44 21.25
CA LEU A 372 18.80 11.15 21.75
C LEU A 372 19.41 12.31 22.52
N GLY A 373 19.19 13.55 22.07
CA GLY A 373 19.67 14.78 22.69
C GLY A 373 19.14 14.95 24.11
N VAL A 374 17.85 14.67 24.34
CA VAL A 374 17.27 14.69 25.69
C VAL A 374 17.85 13.58 26.56
N ILE A 375 17.98 12.35 26.05
CA ILE A 375 18.58 11.23 26.80
C ILE A 375 20.02 11.56 27.19
N LEU A 376 20.83 12.04 26.24
CA LEU A 376 22.22 12.43 26.47
C LEU A 376 22.33 13.59 27.46
N TYR A 377 21.43 14.58 27.38
CA TYR A 377 21.37 15.67 28.35
C TYR A 377 21.10 15.15 29.77
N TYR A 378 20.15 14.25 29.93
CA TYR A 378 19.85 13.68 31.24
C TYR A 378 20.98 12.84 31.81
N ILE A 379 21.78 12.17 30.97
CA ILE A 379 22.92 11.35 31.41
C ILE A 379 24.14 12.23 31.72
N PHE A 380 24.49 13.15 30.82
CA PHE A 380 25.76 13.87 30.82
C PHE A 380 25.66 15.37 31.15
N GLY A 381 24.49 15.97 30.98
CA GLY A 381 24.19 17.38 31.27
C GLY A 381 24.05 17.71 32.76
N LYS A 382 24.40 16.76 33.64
CA LYS A 382 24.37 16.89 35.10
C LYS A 382 23.00 17.33 35.65
N SER A 383 21.91 16.89 35.02
CA SER A 383 20.53 17.29 35.34
C SER A 383 20.22 17.24 36.84
N THR A 384 19.52 18.25 37.36
CA THR A 384 19.10 18.30 38.79
C THR A 384 17.82 17.51 39.04
N ILE A 385 17.12 17.10 37.99
CA ILE A 385 15.93 16.26 38.10
C ILE A 385 16.32 14.93 38.78
N PRO A 386 15.60 14.50 39.82
CA PRO A 386 15.84 13.21 40.47
C PRO A 386 15.87 12.06 39.46
N ALA A 387 16.78 11.11 39.66
CA ALA A 387 16.98 10.00 38.71
C ALA A 387 15.71 9.19 38.45
N TRP A 388 14.86 8.98 39.48
CA TRP A 388 13.59 8.28 39.32
C TRP A 388 12.60 9.02 38.41
N LEU A 389 12.58 10.35 38.45
CA LEU A 389 11.69 11.16 37.63
C LEU A 389 12.18 11.23 36.18
N ARG A 390 13.51 11.33 35.96
CA ARG A 390 14.11 11.18 34.62
C ARG A 390 13.78 9.80 34.01
N GLY A 391 13.92 8.75 34.82
CA GLY A 391 13.57 7.38 34.44
C GLY A 391 12.09 7.21 34.11
N LEU A 392 11.19 7.84 34.89
CA LEU A 392 9.76 7.79 34.64
C LEU A 392 9.36 8.55 33.36
N VAL A 393 9.94 9.72 33.12
CA VAL A 393 9.61 10.54 31.95
C VAL A 393 10.07 9.85 30.66
N VAL A 394 11.34 9.45 30.60
CA VAL A 394 11.91 8.83 29.40
C VAL A 394 11.49 7.36 29.30
N GLY A 395 11.77 6.57 30.33
CA GLY A 395 11.49 5.13 30.33
C GLY A 395 10.00 4.83 30.44
N GLY A 396 9.26 5.53 31.31
CA GLY A 396 7.81 5.37 31.44
C GLY A 396 7.06 5.88 30.22
N GLY A 397 7.49 6.98 29.59
CA GLY A 397 6.95 7.45 28.30
C GLY A 397 7.16 6.43 27.18
N ALA A 398 8.37 5.89 27.05
CA ALA A 398 8.67 4.83 26.08
C ALA A 398 7.85 3.55 26.35
N ALA A 399 7.72 3.15 27.62
CA ALA A 399 6.90 2.01 28.01
C ALA A 399 5.42 2.24 27.71
N ALA A 400 4.88 3.43 27.95
CA ALA A 400 3.51 3.78 27.61
C ALA A 400 3.25 3.69 26.10
N TYR A 401 4.17 4.21 25.29
CA TYR A 401 4.07 4.07 23.85
C TYR A 401 4.14 2.61 23.39
N LEU A 402 5.02 1.80 23.99
CA LEU A 402 5.12 0.37 23.68
C LEU A 402 3.85 -0.40 24.05
N ILE A 403 3.23 -0.08 25.21
CA ILE A 403 1.93 -0.66 25.60
C ILE A 403 0.87 -0.31 24.57
N VAL A 404 0.83 0.95 24.14
CA VAL A 404 -0.09 1.41 23.09
C VAL A 404 0.15 0.62 21.82
N LEU A 405 1.38 0.56 21.30
CA LEU A 405 1.74 -0.20 20.09
C LEU A 405 1.30 -1.67 20.16
N VAL A 406 1.57 -2.35 21.29
CA VAL A 406 1.14 -3.75 21.49
C VAL A 406 -0.38 -3.86 21.47
N ALA A 407 -1.09 -2.95 22.13
CA ALA A 407 -2.55 -2.92 22.08
C ALA A 407 -3.08 -2.67 20.65
N MET A 408 -2.41 -1.81 19.87
CA MET A 408 -2.78 -1.57 18.46
C MET A 408 -2.65 -2.83 17.62
N LEU A 409 -1.51 -3.53 17.74
CA LEU A 409 -1.24 -4.76 17.00
C LEU A 409 -2.26 -5.86 17.30
N LEU A 410 -2.63 -6.01 18.59
CA LEU A 410 -3.66 -6.96 19.01
C LEU A 410 -5.05 -6.61 18.45
N VAL A 411 -5.41 -5.32 18.47
CA VAL A 411 -6.71 -4.84 17.97
C VAL A 411 -6.81 -4.95 16.45
N SER A 412 -5.72 -4.69 15.73
CA SER A 412 -5.68 -4.84 14.27
C SER A 412 -5.67 -6.31 13.82
N GLY A 413 -5.50 -7.26 14.74
CA GLY A 413 -5.33 -8.68 14.41
C GLY A 413 -4.00 -8.99 13.72
N ALA A 414 -3.00 -8.11 13.89
CA ALA A 414 -1.66 -8.30 13.36
C ALA A 414 -0.82 -9.27 14.19
N VAL A 415 -1.26 -9.62 15.41
CA VAL A 415 -0.58 -10.53 16.35
C VAL A 415 -1.62 -11.33 17.14
#